data_AF-A0A8T4KAU9-F1
#
_entry.id   AF-A0A8T4KAU9-F1
#
_cell.length_a   1.000
_cell.length_b   1.000
_cell.length_c   1.000
_cell.angle_alpha   90.00
_cell.angle_beta   90.00
_cell.angle_gamma   90.00
#
_symmetry.space_group_name_H-M   'P 1'
#
loop_
_entity.id
_entity.type
_entity.pdbx_description
1 polymer ?
#
loop_
_entity_poly.entity_id
_entity_poly.type
_entity_poly.pdbx_seq_one_letter_code
_entity_poly.pdbx_strand_id
1 'polypeptide(L)' 'MKHKPTKRWEFMKIDGETLKKIKQTCPRCGEGTFMAQHKEKDGKVRNYCGKCHYTVWP' A
#
# COMPACT_ATOMS: atom_id res chain seq x y z
N MET A 1 3.25 -23.10 5.70
CA MET A 1 2.98 -21.85 6.45
C MET A 1 1.90 -21.06 5.71
N LYS A 2 0.67 -20.97 6.22
CA LYS A 2 -0.40 -20.19 5.56
C LYS A 2 -0.24 -18.72 5.95
N HIS A 3 0.05 -17.84 5.00
CA HIS A 3 0.12 -16.41 5.28
C HIS A 3 -1.26 -15.89 5.71
N LYS A 4 -1.31 -15.07 6.78
CA LYS A 4 -2.57 -14.42 7.19
C LYS A 4 -3.05 -13.50 6.07
N PRO A 5 -4.33 -13.59 5.65
CA PRO A 5 -4.86 -12.69 4.64
C PRO A 5 -4.88 -11.26 5.18
N THR A 6 -4.45 -10.31 4.34
CA THR A 6 -4.40 -8.90 4.70
C THR A 6 -5.79 -8.27 4.59
N LYS A 7 -6.24 -7.59 5.64
CA LYS A 7 -7.54 -6.92 5.67
C LYS A 7 -7.44 -5.55 4.98
N ARG A 8 -7.88 -5.49 3.72
CA ARG A 8 -7.74 -4.29 2.86
C ARG A 8 -8.46 -3.05 3.40
N TRP A 9 -9.56 -3.22 4.12
CA TRP A 9 -10.35 -2.13 4.70
C TRP A 9 -9.61 -1.37 5.81
N GLU A 10 -8.62 -1.97 6.46
CA GLU A 10 -7.82 -1.30 7.50
C GLU A 10 -6.96 -0.16 6.94
N PHE A 11 -6.76 -0.11 5.62
CA PHE A 11 -5.99 0.93 4.94
C PHE A 11 -6.86 2.06 4.37
N MET A 12 -8.16 2.03 4.62
CA MET A 12 -9.11 3.07 4.22
C MET A 12 -9.74 3.62 5.49
N LYS A 13 -9.45 4.89 5.81
CA LYS A 13 -10.09 5.57 6.93
C LYS A 13 -11.16 6.52 6.40
N ILE A 14 -12.37 6.37 6.92
CA ILE A 14 -13.46 7.31 6.67
C ILE A 14 -13.35 8.39 7.74
N ASP A 15 -13.04 9.60 7.31
CA ASP A 15 -12.90 10.78 8.16
C ASP A 15 -14.07 11.70 7.78
N GLY A 16 -15.23 11.46 8.39
CA GLY A 16 -16.50 12.13 8.05
C GLY A 16 -16.94 11.82 6.61
N GLU A 17 -16.98 12.85 5.77
CA GLU A 17 -17.37 12.79 4.35
C GLU A 17 -16.20 12.44 3.42
N THR A 18 -14.95 12.50 3.92
CA THR A 18 -13.74 12.28 3.12
C THR A 18 -13.13 10.90 3.33
N LEU A 19 -12.90 10.20 2.23
CA LEU A 19 -12.28 8.89 2.20
C LEU A 19 -10.75 9.04 2.11
N LYS A 20 -10.07 8.99 3.26
CA LYS A 20 -8.60 9.09 3.31
C LYS A 20 -7.98 7.72 3.04
N LYS A 21 -7.37 7.56 1.86
CA LYS A 21 -6.55 6.39 1.51
C LYS A 21 -5.24 6.48 2.32
N ILE A 22 -5.03 5.57 3.29
CA ILE A 22 -3.83 5.57 4.15
C ILE A 22 -2.59 5.14 3.35
N LYS A 23 -2.76 4.26 2.36
CA LYS A 23 -1.69 3.72 1.54
C LYS A 23 -1.82 4.15 0.09
N GLN A 24 -0.67 4.33 -0.58
CA GLN A 24 -0.63 4.56 -2.02
C GLN A 24 -1.20 3.38 -2.79
N THR A 25 -1.89 3.69 -3.88
CA THR A 25 -2.41 2.71 -4.83
C THR A 25 -1.37 2.46 -5.91
N CYS A 26 -1.24 1.21 -6.38
CA CYS A 26 -0.28 0.88 -7.43
C CYS A 26 -0.73 1.46 -8.78
N PRO A 27 0.10 2.29 -9.45
CA PRO A 27 -0.27 2.90 -10.73
C PRO A 27 -0.41 1.88 -11.88
N ARG A 28 0.24 0.72 -11.77
CA ARG A 28 0.14 -0.35 -12.79
C ARG A 28 -1.05 -1.27 -12.60
N CYS A 29 -1.47 -1.51 -11.35
CA CYS A 29 -2.54 -2.46 -11.03
C CYS A 29 -3.92 -1.80 -10.93
N GLY A 30 -3.98 -0.47 -10.78
CA GLY A 30 -5.22 0.27 -10.60
C GLY A 30 -5.77 0.24 -9.18
N GLU A 31 -6.97 0.79 -9.03
CA GLU A 31 -7.64 1.00 -7.75
C GLU A 31 -7.91 -0.32 -7.00
N GLY A 32 -7.78 -0.27 -5.66
CA GLY A 32 -7.94 -1.44 -4.79
C GLY A 32 -6.67 -2.28 -4.57
N THR A 33 -5.57 -1.99 -5.28
CA THR A 33 -4.25 -2.58 -5.01
C THR A 33 -3.36 -1.59 -4.25
N PHE A 34 -3.31 -1.72 -2.92
CA PHE A 34 -2.44 -0.91 -2.09
C PHE A 34 -0.98 -1.40 -2.14
N MET A 35 -0.04 -0.45 -2.18
CA MET A 35 1.38 -0.72 -2.09
C MET A 35 1.82 -0.80 -0.62
N ALA A 36 2.76 -1.70 -0.32
CA ALA A 36 3.39 -1.82 0.98
C ALA A 36 4.54 -0.81 1.09
N GLN A 37 4.47 0.05 2.10
CA GLN A 37 5.53 1.00 2.41
C GLN A 37 6.55 0.34 3.33
N HIS A 38 7.81 0.32 2.91
CA HIS A 38 8.94 -0.17 3.69
C HIS A 38 9.94 0.96 3.87
N LYS A 39 10.32 1.23 5.12
CA LYS A 39 11.40 2.16 5.44
C LYS A 39 12.71 1.40 5.39
N GLU A 40 13.63 1.86 4.55
CA GLU A 40 15.00 1.34 4.47
C GLU A 40 15.88 1.93 5.57
N LYS A 41 17.04 1.28 5.77
CA LYS A 41 18.04 1.68 6.76
C LYS A 41 18.64 3.06 6.46
N ASP A 42 18.71 3.44 5.18
CA ASP A 42 19.25 4.72 4.72
C ASP A 42 18.24 5.88 4.80
N GLY A 43 17.10 5.68 5.49
CA GLY A 43 16.03 6.68 5.59
C GLY A 43 15.14 6.79 4.34
N LYS A 44 15.46 6.06 3.27
CA LYS A 44 14.64 6.00 2.05
C LYS A 44 13.39 5.17 2.28
N VAL A 45 12.28 5.59 1.69
CA VAL A 45 11.03 4.83 1.74
C VAL A 45 10.82 4.18 0.39
N ARG A 46 10.61 2.85 0.36
CA ARG A 46 10.20 2.15 -0.85
C ARG A 46 8.75 1.71 -0.73
N ASN A 47 8.00 1.86 -1.81
CA ASN A 47 6.67 1.31 -1.95
C ASN A 47 6.73 0.10 -2.89
N TYR A 48 6.28 -1.06 -2.41
CA TYR A 48 6.29 -2.31 -3.14
C TYR A 48 4.87 -2.82 -3.42
N CYS A 49 4.60 -3.23 -4.66
CA CYS A 49 3.35 -3.86 -5.03
C CYS A 49 3.49 -5.39 -4.98
N GLY A 50 2.75 -6.03 -4.06
CA GLY A 50 2.70 -7.50 -3.98
C GLY A 50 1.99 -8.21 -5.14
N LYS A 51 1.33 -7.48 -6.05
CA LYS A 51 0.61 -8.06 -7.21
C LYS A 51 1.45 -8.08 -8.48
N CYS A 52 2.08 -6.95 -8.84
CA CYS A 52 2.88 -6.83 -10.07
C CYS A 52 4.38 -6.64 -9.81
N HIS A 53 4.82 -6.82 -8.56
CA HIS A 53 6.21 -6.66 -8.11
C HIS A 53 6.83 -5.31 -8.46
N TYR A 54 6.00 -4.26 -8.63
CA TYR A 54 6.48 -2.92 -8.88
C TYR A 54 7.03 -2.31 -7.60
N THR A 55 8.25 -1.79 -7.68
CA THR A 55 8.85 -1.01 -6.60
C THR A 55 9.02 0.42 -7.07
N VAL A 56 8.50 1.37 -6.29
CA VAL A 56 8.75 2.80 -6.49
C VAL A 56 9.46 3.35 -5.26
N TRP A 57 10.41 4.25 -5.50
CA TRP A 57 11.18 4.96 -4.50
C TRP A 57 10.75 6.43 -4.56
N PRO A 58 9.72 6.84 -3.81
CA PRO A 58 9.38 8.25 -3.62
C PRO A 58 10.44 9.01 -2.82
#